data_AF-A0A958KB41-F1
#
_entry.id   AF-A0A958KB41-F1
#
_cell.length_a   1.000
_cell.length_b   1.000
_cell.length_c   1.000
_cell.angle_alpha   90.00
_cell.angle_beta   90.00
_cell.angle_gamma   90.00
#
_symmetry.space_group_name_H-M   'P 1'
#
loop_
_entity.id
_entity.type
_entity.pdbx_description
1 polymer ?
#
loop_
_entity_poly.entity_id
_entity_poly.type
_entity_poly.pdbx_seq_one_letter_code
_entity_poly.pdbx_strand_id
1 'polypeptide(L)' 'TEFAGPTTDLLCYELDDGSTIAIRPSGTEPKLKLYGEMFPTLSPSSQNIGWQYQVKRAELGLLLGVVYEEFMRA' A
#
# COMPACT_ATOMS: atom_id res chain seq x y z
N THR A 1 9.04 -9.74 -2.35
CA THR A 1 7.78 -10.39 -1.92
C THR A 1 7.07 -10.96 -3.13
N GLU A 2 6.82 -12.28 -3.18
CA GLU A 2 6.04 -12.90 -4.26
C GLU A 2 4.55 -12.58 -4.06
N PHE A 3 3.96 -11.81 -4.98
CA PHE A 3 2.50 -11.69 -5.05
C PHE A 3 1.93 -13.02 -5.53
N ALA A 4 1.29 -13.78 -4.63
CA ALA A 4 0.63 -15.03 -4.99
C ALA A 4 -0.49 -14.77 -6.00
N GLY A 5 -0.25 -15.09 -7.27
CA GLY A 5 -1.19 -14.87 -8.37
C GLY A 5 -0.57 -15.21 -9.73
N PRO A 6 -1.37 -15.20 -10.81
CA PRO A 6 -0.84 -15.37 -12.16
C PRO A 6 0.16 -14.26 -12.47
N THR A 7 1.19 -14.59 -13.26
CA THR A 7 2.18 -13.63 -13.75
C THR A 7 1.46 -12.41 -14.34
N THR A 8 1.79 -11.23 -13.82
CA THR A 8 1.16 -9.97 -14.19
C THR A 8 2.23 -8.90 -14.25
N ASP A 9 2.03 -7.92 -15.11
CA ASP A 9 2.80 -6.68 -15.02
C ASP A 9 2.45 -6.02 -13.68
N LEU A 10 3.44 -5.96 -12.79
CA LEU A 10 3.32 -5.46 -11.44
C LEU A 10 4.38 -4.40 -11.24
N LEU A 11 3.95 -3.19 -10.90
CA LEU A 11 4.84 -2.17 -10.37
C LEU A 11 4.77 -2.25 -8.85
N CYS A 12 5.88 -2.56 -8.20
CA CYS A 12 5.97 -2.68 -6.75
C CYS A 12 7.08 -1.76 -6.24
N TYR A 13 6.74 -0.91 -5.27
CA TYR A 13 7.69 -0.06 -4.56
C TYR A 13 7.73 -0.49 -3.10
N GLU A 14 8.93 -0.84 -2.64
CA GLU A 14 9.23 -1.08 -1.23
C GLU A 14 9.86 0.20 -0.65
N LEU A 15 9.30 0.70 0.45
CA LEU A 15 9.81 1.84 1.18
C LEU A 15 10.89 1.38 2.18
N ASP A 16 11.70 2.31 2.66
CA ASP A 16 12.82 2.02 3.57
C ASP A 16 12.40 1.31 4.87
N ASP A 17 11.14 1.45 5.29
CA ASP A 17 10.59 0.80 6.49
C ASP A 17 9.97 -0.58 6.22
N GLY A 18 10.07 -1.07 4.98
CA GLY A 18 9.50 -2.33 4.51
C GLY A 18 8.05 -2.25 4.05
N SER A 19 7.37 -1.09 4.20
CA SER A 19 6.04 -0.86 3.63
C SER A 19 6.07 -0.97 2.11
N THR A 20 4.99 -1.44 1.51
CA THR A 20 4.92 -1.65 0.06
C THR A 20 3.70 -1.00 -0.57
N ILE A 21 3.89 -0.48 -1.79
CA ILE A 21 2.83 -0.04 -2.68
C ILE A 21 2.93 -0.89 -3.94
N ALA A 22 1.81 -1.44 -4.40
CA ALA A 22 1.78 -2.22 -5.63
C ALA A 22 0.63 -1.82 -6.55
N ILE A 23 0.92 -1.70 -7.84
CA ILE A 23 -0.03 -1.38 -8.90
C ILE A 23 0.01 -2.50 -9.94
N ARG A 24 -1.15 -3.01 -10.33
CA ARG A 24 -1.26 -3.99 -11.42
C ARG A 24 -2.53 -3.80 -12.25
N PRO A 25 -2.53 -4.26 -13.51
CA PRO A 25 -3.76 -4.49 -14.25
C PRO A 25 -4.69 -5.45 -13.50
N SER A 26 -5.99 -5.19 -13.63
CA SER A 26 -7.03 -6.03 -13.00
C SER A 26 -7.18 -7.42 -13.65
N GLY A 27 -6.69 -7.58 -14.89
CA GLY A 27 -6.73 -8.79 -15.69
C GLY A 27 -7.78 -8.70 -16.80
N THR A 28 -9.05 -8.83 -16.45
CA THR A 28 -10.15 -8.92 -17.42
C THR A 28 -10.94 -7.63 -17.63
N GLU A 29 -10.82 -6.66 -16.72
CA GLU A 29 -11.48 -5.36 -16.84
C GLU A 29 -10.44 -4.26 -17.13
N PRO A 30 -10.83 -3.17 -17.82
CA PRO A 30 -9.97 -2.00 -18.06
C PRO A 30 -9.82 -1.18 -16.77
N LYS A 31 -9.29 -1.80 -15.72
CA LYS A 31 -9.08 -1.24 -14.39
C LYS A 31 -7.67 -1.56 -13.92
N LEU A 32 -7.11 -0.63 -13.14
CA LEU A 32 -5.91 -0.85 -12.36
C LEU A 32 -6.30 -1.14 -10.91
N LYS A 33 -5.59 -2.05 -10.27
CA LYS A 33 -5.71 -2.34 -8.84
C LYS A 33 -4.50 -1.77 -8.12
N LEU A 34 -4.78 -1.05 -7.04
CA LEU A 34 -3.78 -0.48 -6.15
C LEU A 34 -3.85 -1.20 -4.80
N TYR A 35 -2.68 -1.63 -4.32
CA TYR A 35 -2.50 -2.29 -3.03
C TYR A 35 -1.49 -1.50 -2.21
N GLY A 36 -1.71 -1.47 -0.89
CA GLY A 36 -0.76 -0.91 0.06
C GLY A 36 -0.67 -1.79 1.29
N GLU A 37 0.55 -2.09 1.69
CA GLU A 37 0.87 -2.75 2.95
C GLU A 37 1.77 -1.82 3.74
N MET A 38 1.47 -1.62 5.01
CA MET A 38 2.32 -0.81 5.87
C MET A 38 2.85 -1.62 7.02
N PHE A 39 4.16 -1.53 7.22
CA PHE A 39 4.83 -2.14 8.35
C PHE A 39 4.85 -1.13 9.50
N PRO A 40 4.12 -1.39 10.59
CA PRO A 40 4.12 -0.47 11.71
C PRO A 40 5.48 -0.53 12.39
N THR A 41 6.19 0.60 12.43
CA THR A 41 7.25 0.80 13.43
C THR A 41 6.57 1.01 14.77
N LEU A 42 6.23 -0.09 15.45
CA LEU A 42 5.64 -0.03 16.78
C LEU A 42 6.70 0.44 17.76
N SER A 43 6.48 1.61 18.35
CA SER A 43 7.29 2.02 19.50
C SER A 43 6.94 1.11 20.68
N PRO A 44 7.91 0.38 21.27
CA PRO A 44 7.65 -0.47 22.43
C PRO A 44 7.10 0.28 23.64
N SER A 45 7.31 1.61 23.69
CA SER A 45 6.83 2.47 24.78
C SER A 45 5.38 2.94 24.64
N SER A 46 4.75 2.72 23.48
CA SER A 46 3.38 3.18 23.23
C SER A 46 2.36 2.15 23.69
N GLN A 47 1.66 2.45 24.80
CA GLN A 47 0.70 1.54 25.43
C GLN A 47 -0.62 1.38 24.65
N ASN A 48 -0.89 2.18 23.62
CA ASN A 48 -2.14 2.13 22.87
C ASN A 48 -1.92 1.62 21.44
N ILE A 49 -1.93 0.30 21.28
CA ILE A 49 -1.77 -0.40 20.00
C ILE A 49 -2.92 -0.06 19.04
N GLY A 50 -4.15 0.03 19.54
CA GLY A 50 -5.33 0.33 18.71
C GLY A 50 -5.26 1.71 18.05
N TRP A 51 -4.82 2.73 18.79
CA TRP A 51 -4.60 4.06 18.24
C TRP A 51 -3.51 4.07 17.15
N GLN A 52 -2.40 3.37 17.37
CA GLN A 52 -1.33 3.24 16.38
C GLN A 52 -1.82 2.61 15.07
N TYR A 53 -2.69 1.59 15.15
CA TYR A 53 -3.32 1.02 13.96
C TYR A 53 -4.20 2.03 13.22
N GLN A 54 -4.98 2.85 13.92
CA GLN A 54 -5.84 3.85 13.27
C GLN A 54 -5.02 4.93 12.56
N VAL A 55 -3.95 5.43 13.20
CA VAL A 55 -3.03 6.39 12.59
C VAL A 55 -2.39 5.80 11.33
N LYS A 56 -1.89 4.57 11.40
CA LYS A 56 -1.32 3.88 10.25
C LYS A 56 -2.37 3.67 9.15
N ARG A 57 -3.60 3.29 9.46
CA ARG A 57 -4.66 3.20 8.43
C ARG A 57 -4.91 4.54 7.71
N ALA A 58 -4.85 5.66 8.43
CA ALA A 58 -4.99 6.99 7.83
C ALA A 58 -3.79 7.36 6.94
N GLU A 59 -2.57 7.10 7.39
CA GLU A 59 -1.34 7.29 6.61
C GLU A 59 -1.35 6.46 5.32
N LEU A 60 -1.77 5.19 5.39
CA LEU A 60 -1.93 4.34 4.20
C LEU A 60 -2.95 4.94 3.24
N GLY A 61 -4.08 5.43 3.75
CA GLY A 61 -5.10 6.11 2.93
C GLY A 61 -4.56 7.34 2.20
N LEU A 62 -3.77 8.17 2.89
CA LEU A 62 -3.12 9.34 2.29
C LEU A 62 -2.13 8.95 1.19
N LEU A 63 -1.29 7.95 1.45
CA LEU A 63 -0.31 7.46 0.49
C LEU A 63 -0.98 6.93 -0.78
N LEU A 64 -2.02 6.10 -0.63
CA LEU A 64 -2.79 5.57 -1.75
C LEU A 64 -3.51 6.70 -2.51
N GLY A 65 -3.99 7.73 -1.81
CA GLY A 65 -4.60 8.91 -2.41
C GLY A 65 -3.62 9.70 -3.29
N VAL A 66 -2.40 9.95 -2.81
CA VAL A 66 -1.35 10.62 -3.61
C VAL A 66 -1.02 9.81 -4.85
N VAL A 67 -0.86 8.49 -4.71
CA VAL A 67 -0.58 7.62 -5.86
C VAL A 67 -1.70 7.69 -6.90
N TYR A 68 -2.95 7.69 -6.45
CA TYR A 68 -4.09 7.80 -7.34
C TYR A 68 -4.11 9.14 -8.09
N GLU A 69 -3.96 10.25 -7.37
CA GLU A 69 -4.03 11.60 -7.96
C GLU A 69 -2.88 11.87 -8.94
N GLU A 70 -1.65 11.51 -8.58
CA GLU A 70 -0.46 11.84 -9.37
C GLU A 70 -0.22 10.87 -10.53
N PHE A 71 -0.61 9.59 -10.39
CA PHE A 71 -0.23 8.56 -11.37
C PHE A 71 -1.42 7.90 -12.07
N MET A 72 -2.64 7.96 -11.53
CA MET A 72 -3.77 7.18 -12.05
C MET A 72 -4.94 8.02 -12.58
N ARG A 73 -5.06 9.30 -12.16
CA ARG A 73 -6.20 10.16 -12.51
C ARG A 73 -6.17 10.74 -13.94
N ALA A 74 -5.10 10.50 -14.70
CA ALA A 74 -4.88 11.04 -16.05
C ALA A 74 -6.06 10.77 -17.01
#